data_AF-A0A850U880-F1
#
_entry.id   AF-A0A850U880-F1
#
_cell.length_a   1.000
_cell.length_b   1.000
_cell.length_c   1.000
_cell.angle_alpha   90.00
_cell.angle_beta   90.00
_cell.angle_gamma   90.00
#
_symmetry.space_group_name_H-M   'P 1'
#
loop_
_entity.id
_entity.type
_entity.pdbx_description
1 polymer ?
#
loop_
_entity_poly.entity_id
_entity_poly.type
_entity_poly.pdbx_seq_one_letter_code
_entity_poly.pdbx_strand_id
1 'polypeptide(L)'
;LPPLPGPGGPGPAEVGLGALPAELRAAVRALVGDLDAFFTALGLREESFAVGTLSRVIAAELASYAPARNRRRMATNKASVVFVDRTLDLAGAVGHHGDNLAEKILSVLPKLPGHKTDVMVNMVELTALQTTDETCSIIAPGCLAQPNDPAAKALWESFMNLKQKEAVMEARRHLVEAASRENLPIKMSMGEVTPEQLSSYIQLFRNNLKALENHCGLLQLVLAIVQTLKHPLTSKWDNFLAFERLLLQTIGESEMPSVLNQLSPMIKSYSQRTKDDYTCEDFLVLLVYMYSVVGEIKSGKELDAAEEEVKKALVKVICDEPEPSPVLQKII
;
A
#
# COMPACT_ATOMS: atom_id res chain seq x y z
N LEU A 1 -15.50 -16.66 -16.35
CA LEU A 1 -16.46 -16.49 -15.23
C LEU A 1 -17.87 -16.50 -15.80
N PRO A 2 -18.81 -17.28 -15.26
CA PRO A 2 -20.18 -17.26 -15.74
C PRO A 2 -20.86 -15.95 -15.34
N PRO A 3 -21.79 -15.42 -16.15
CA PRO A 3 -22.63 -14.29 -15.76
C PRO A 3 -23.47 -14.65 -14.53
N LEU A 4 -23.89 -13.64 -13.76
CA LEU A 4 -24.83 -13.83 -12.66
C LEU A 4 -26.07 -14.59 -13.17
N PRO A 5 -26.51 -15.66 -12.48
CA PRO A 5 -27.67 -16.41 -12.92
C PRO A 5 -28.91 -15.51 -12.90
N GLY A 6 -29.76 -15.66 -13.92
CA GLY A 6 -31.13 -15.14 -13.87
C GLY A 6 -31.90 -15.77 -12.70
N PRO A 7 -33.06 -15.20 -12.33
CA PRO A 7 -33.80 -15.62 -11.14
C PRO A 7 -34.39 -17.01 -11.36
N GLY A 8 -33.70 -18.06 -10.94
CA GLY A 8 -34.19 -19.43 -11.09
C GLY A 8 -33.11 -20.51 -10.99
N GLY A 9 -32.57 -20.75 -9.80
CA GLY A 9 -31.79 -21.94 -9.48
C GLY A 9 -31.28 -21.91 -8.03
N PRO A 10 -31.39 -23.00 -7.23
CA PRO A 10 -31.05 -22.97 -5.82
C PRO A 10 -29.54 -23.13 -5.65
N GLY A 11 -28.83 -22.01 -5.70
CA GLY A 11 -27.48 -21.90 -5.15
C GLY A 11 -27.52 -21.85 -3.62
N PRO A 12 -26.36 -21.97 -2.93
CA PRO A 12 -26.28 -21.74 -1.49
C PRO A 12 -26.94 -20.40 -1.16
N ALA A 13 -27.77 -20.37 -0.10
CA ALA A 13 -28.63 -19.23 0.24
C ALA A 13 -27.86 -17.90 0.09
N GLU A 14 -28.22 -17.11 -0.92
CA GLU A 14 -27.52 -15.86 -1.20
C GLU A 14 -27.76 -14.92 -0.02
N VAL A 15 -26.67 -14.54 0.65
CA VAL A 15 -26.68 -13.52 1.69
C VAL A 15 -27.09 -12.21 1.02
N GLY A 16 -28.36 -11.82 1.16
CA GLY A 16 -28.86 -10.56 0.62
C GLY A 16 -28.45 -9.36 1.46
N LEU A 17 -28.62 -8.15 0.92
CA LEU A 17 -28.30 -6.89 1.63
C LEU A 17 -28.95 -6.84 3.03
N GLY A 18 -30.15 -7.38 3.20
CA GLY A 18 -30.89 -7.40 4.46
C GLY A 18 -30.21 -8.14 5.60
N ALA A 19 -29.29 -9.07 5.31
CA ALA A 19 -28.54 -9.82 6.32
C ALA A 19 -27.34 -9.02 6.89
N LEU A 20 -26.98 -7.88 6.27
CA LEU A 20 -25.85 -7.07 6.71
C LEU A 20 -26.23 -6.12 7.88
N PRO A 21 -25.28 -5.80 8.78
CA PRO A 21 -25.46 -4.75 9.78
C PRO A 21 -25.89 -3.42 9.17
N ALA A 22 -26.62 -2.60 9.94
CA ALA A 22 -27.20 -1.34 9.44
C ALA A 22 -26.16 -0.39 8.82
N GLU A 23 -25.01 -0.24 9.47
CA GLU A 23 -23.90 0.58 8.98
C GLU A 23 -23.36 0.08 7.64
N LEU A 24 -23.17 -1.24 7.52
CA LEU A 24 -22.67 -1.83 6.28
C LEU A 24 -23.70 -1.74 5.15
N ARG A 25 -25.00 -1.86 5.45
CA ARG A 25 -26.07 -1.61 4.48
C ARG A 25 -26.05 -0.17 3.96
N ALA A 26 -25.83 0.80 4.84
CA ALA A 26 -25.71 2.21 4.44
C ALA A 26 -24.48 2.43 3.55
N ALA A 27 -23.33 1.85 3.92
CA ALA A 27 -22.09 1.93 3.15
C ALA A 27 -22.23 1.29 1.75
N VAL A 28 -22.86 0.12 1.63
CA VAL A 28 -23.12 -0.53 0.33
C VAL A 28 -23.99 0.34 -0.56
N ARG A 29 -25.07 0.94 -0.01
CA ARG A 29 -25.95 1.83 -0.79
C ARG A 29 -25.24 3.10 -1.23
N ALA A 30 -24.42 3.70 -0.37
CA ALA A 30 -23.61 4.86 -0.72
C ALA A 30 -22.64 4.51 -1.86
N LEU A 31 -21.90 3.40 -1.73
CA LEU A 31 -20.99 2.92 -2.76
C LEU A 31 -21.70 2.66 -4.11
N VAL A 32 -22.90 2.06 -4.10
CA VAL A 32 -23.69 1.86 -5.32
C VAL A 32 -24.09 3.19 -5.98
N GLY A 33 -24.46 4.18 -5.18
CA GLY A 33 -24.73 5.54 -5.65
C GLY A 33 -23.49 6.18 -6.29
N ASP A 34 -22.35 6.08 -5.62
CA ASP A 34 -21.07 6.63 -6.11
C ASP A 34 -20.60 5.94 -7.39
N LEU A 35 -20.73 4.61 -7.48
CA LEU A 35 -20.43 3.83 -8.67
C LEU A 35 -21.32 4.25 -9.85
N ASP A 36 -22.62 4.45 -9.60
CA ASP A 36 -23.53 4.92 -10.65
C ASP A 36 -23.18 6.32 -11.14
N ALA A 37 -22.83 7.24 -10.22
CA ALA A 37 -22.38 8.58 -10.56
C ALA A 37 -21.09 8.53 -11.40
N PHE A 38 -20.14 7.70 -11.00
CA PHE A 38 -18.90 7.48 -11.75
C PHE A 38 -19.15 6.90 -13.15
N PHE A 39 -19.98 5.86 -13.27
CA PHE A 39 -20.34 5.28 -14.56
C PHE A 39 -21.15 6.23 -15.42
N THR A 40 -21.95 7.12 -14.82
CA THR A 40 -22.64 8.22 -15.52
C THR A 40 -21.64 9.18 -16.15
N ALA A 41 -20.64 9.63 -15.38
CA ALA A 41 -19.62 10.55 -15.85
C ALA A 41 -18.82 10.00 -17.05
N LEU A 42 -18.64 8.67 -17.09
CA LEU A 42 -17.95 7.97 -18.17
C LEU A 42 -18.88 7.52 -19.32
N GLY A 43 -20.19 7.72 -19.19
CA GLY A 43 -21.19 7.26 -20.17
C GLY A 43 -21.20 5.74 -20.36
N LEU A 44 -20.93 4.98 -19.30
CA LEU A 44 -20.75 3.53 -19.36
C LEU A 44 -22.07 2.76 -19.24
N ARG A 45 -22.13 1.65 -19.97
CA ARG A 45 -23.02 0.51 -19.80
C ARG A 45 -22.16 -0.64 -19.30
N GLU A 46 -22.21 -0.85 -18.00
CA GLU A 46 -21.49 -1.88 -17.26
C GLU A 46 -22.13 -3.27 -17.43
N GLU A 47 -21.29 -4.27 -17.58
CA GLU A 47 -21.60 -5.69 -17.34
C GLU A 47 -20.88 -6.13 -16.08
N SER A 48 -21.63 -6.49 -15.03
CA SER A 48 -21.08 -6.77 -13.70
C SER A 48 -20.77 -8.25 -13.50
N PHE A 49 -19.56 -8.52 -13.05
CA PHE A 49 -19.08 -9.82 -12.58
C PHE A 49 -18.70 -9.69 -11.11
N ALA A 50 -18.99 -10.70 -10.29
CA ALA A 50 -18.70 -10.66 -8.87
C ALA A 50 -18.05 -11.96 -8.39
N VAL A 51 -16.98 -11.82 -7.61
CA VAL A 51 -16.29 -12.93 -6.94
C VAL A 51 -16.19 -12.59 -5.47
N GLY A 52 -16.90 -13.36 -4.63
CA GLY A 52 -17.03 -13.09 -3.20
C GLY A 52 -18.46 -12.74 -2.79
N THR A 53 -18.76 -12.88 -1.50
CA THR A 53 -20.10 -12.71 -0.96
C THR A 53 -20.51 -11.24 -0.93
N LEU A 54 -19.65 -10.33 -0.46
CA LEU A 54 -19.97 -8.91 -0.41
C LEU A 54 -20.05 -8.32 -1.83
N SER A 55 -19.15 -8.73 -2.71
CA SER A 55 -19.15 -8.35 -4.13
C SER A 55 -20.44 -8.73 -4.84
N ARG A 56 -21.00 -9.92 -4.56
CA ARG A 56 -22.31 -10.33 -5.10
C ARG A 56 -23.43 -9.42 -4.60
N VAL A 57 -23.42 -9.03 -3.32
CA VAL A 57 -24.39 -8.09 -2.76
C VAL A 57 -24.28 -6.73 -3.46
N ILE A 58 -23.08 -6.17 -3.59
CA ILE A 58 -22.86 -4.88 -4.26
C ILE A 58 -23.34 -4.92 -5.72
N ALA A 59 -22.98 -5.98 -6.45
CA ALA A 59 -23.39 -6.15 -7.85
C ALA A 59 -24.92 -6.28 -8.00
N ALA A 60 -25.58 -7.04 -7.11
CA ALA A 60 -27.03 -7.19 -7.11
C ALA A 60 -27.74 -5.87 -6.78
N GLU A 61 -27.24 -5.12 -5.80
CA GLU A 61 -27.76 -3.80 -5.44
C GLU A 61 -27.61 -2.83 -6.62
N LEU A 62 -26.44 -2.76 -7.26
CA LEU A 62 -26.24 -1.94 -8.46
C LEU A 62 -27.13 -2.36 -9.64
N ALA A 63 -27.35 -3.67 -9.82
CA ALA A 63 -28.23 -4.18 -10.88
C ALA A 63 -29.69 -3.75 -10.68
N SER A 64 -30.15 -3.71 -9.42
CA SER A 64 -31.50 -3.31 -9.03
C SER A 64 -31.68 -1.79 -8.89
N TYR A 65 -30.58 -1.04 -8.73
CA TYR A 65 -30.58 0.41 -8.56
C TYR A 65 -31.18 1.13 -9.77
N ALA A 66 -32.28 1.86 -9.55
CA ALA A 66 -33.08 2.44 -10.64
C ALA A 66 -32.30 3.46 -11.52
N PRO A 67 -31.48 4.37 -10.97
CA PRO A 67 -30.63 5.25 -11.77
C PRO A 67 -29.66 4.47 -12.69
N ALA A 68 -28.98 3.46 -12.16
CA ALA A 68 -28.09 2.60 -12.95
C ALA A 68 -28.80 1.86 -14.08
N ARG A 69 -30.02 1.36 -13.83
CA ARG A 69 -30.85 0.71 -14.86
C ARG A 69 -31.18 1.66 -16.01
N ASN A 70 -31.51 2.91 -15.70
CA ASN A 70 -31.84 3.92 -16.71
C ASN A 70 -30.59 4.30 -17.51
N ARG A 71 -29.47 4.57 -16.83
CA ARG A 71 -28.18 4.85 -17.47
C ARG A 71 -27.77 3.75 -18.45
N ARG A 72 -27.84 2.47 -18.06
CA ARG A 72 -27.48 1.32 -18.91
C ARG A 72 -28.27 1.24 -20.21
N ARG A 73 -29.48 1.80 -20.27
CA ARG A 73 -30.29 1.85 -21.52
C ARG A 73 -29.83 2.93 -22.48
N MET A 74 -29.26 4.02 -21.96
CA MET A 74 -28.89 5.21 -22.74
C MET A 74 -27.39 5.23 -23.09
N ALA A 75 -26.56 4.61 -22.26
CA ALA A 75 -25.12 4.60 -22.43
C ALA A 75 -24.67 3.81 -23.67
N THR A 76 -23.71 4.38 -24.40
CA THR A 76 -23.16 3.81 -25.63
C THR A 76 -21.86 3.04 -25.39
N ASN A 77 -21.08 3.43 -24.39
CA ASN A 77 -19.79 2.83 -24.09
C ASN A 77 -20.01 1.57 -23.25
N LYS A 78 -19.49 0.42 -23.68
CA LYS A 78 -19.60 -0.82 -22.90
C LYS A 78 -18.33 -1.02 -22.07
N ALA A 79 -18.49 -1.51 -20.85
CA ALA A 79 -17.37 -1.92 -20.01
C ALA A 79 -17.76 -3.13 -19.15
N SER A 80 -16.81 -4.01 -18.89
CA SER A 80 -16.97 -5.07 -17.89
C SER A 80 -16.45 -4.56 -16.54
N VAL A 81 -17.21 -4.75 -15.48
CA VAL A 81 -16.84 -4.37 -14.11
C VAL A 81 -16.76 -5.64 -13.28
N VAL A 82 -15.61 -5.86 -12.64
CA VAL A 82 -15.37 -7.04 -11.78
C VAL A 82 -15.28 -6.60 -10.33
N PHE A 83 -16.24 -7.03 -9.52
CA PHE A 83 -16.23 -6.88 -8.06
C PHE A 83 -15.53 -8.08 -7.44
N VAL A 84 -14.51 -7.84 -6.62
CA VAL A 84 -13.72 -8.89 -5.97
C VAL A 84 -13.60 -8.60 -4.48
N ASP A 85 -14.00 -9.55 -3.63
CA ASP A 85 -13.79 -9.44 -2.19
C ASP A 85 -12.29 -9.56 -1.87
N ARG A 86 -11.73 -8.56 -1.17
CA ARG A 86 -10.32 -8.59 -0.74
C ARG A 86 -9.99 -9.82 0.13
N THR A 87 -10.98 -10.38 0.82
CA THR A 87 -10.82 -11.61 1.62
C THR A 87 -10.45 -12.83 0.79
N LEU A 88 -10.58 -12.79 -0.53
CA LEU A 88 -10.16 -13.87 -1.44
C LEU A 88 -8.64 -13.88 -1.70
N ASP A 89 -7.96 -12.78 -1.40
CA ASP A 89 -6.51 -12.66 -1.51
C ASP A 89 -6.05 -11.75 -0.37
N LEU A 90 -5.84 -12.30 0.83
CA LEU A 90 -5.26 -11.49 1.90
C LEU A 90 -3.74 -11.41 1.76
N ALA A 91 -3.09 -12.46 1.25
CA ALA A 91 -1.64 -12.52 1.05
C ALA A 91 -1.11 -11.35 0.21
N GLY A 92 -1.77 -11.01 -0.91
CA GLY A 92 -1.39 -9.88 -1.75
C GLY A 92 -1.56 -8.50 -1.09
N ALA A 93 -2.35 -8.39 -0.01
CA ALA A 93 -2.55 -7.13 0.70
C ALA A 93 -1.55 -6.93 1.86
N VAL A 94 -0.96 -8.01 2.37
CA VAL A 94 -0.05 -7.97 3.54
C VAL A 94 1.38 -8.41 3.22
N GLY A 95 1.61 -8.97 2.03
CA GLY A 95 2.94 -9.41 1.59
C GLY A 95 3.83 -8.25 1.17
N HIS A 96 5.14 -8.45 1.30
CA HIS A 96 6.18 -7.43 1.04
C HIS A 96 6.89 -7.65 -0.31
N HIS A 97 6.26 -8.40 -1.22
CA HIS A 97 6.84 -8.81 -2.52
C HIS A 97 6.93 -7.70 -3.56
N GLY A 98 6.31 -6.55 -3.30
CA GLY A 98 6.40 -5.38 -4.14
C GLY A 98 7.83 -4.85 -4.28
N ASP A 99 8.31 -4.74 -5.53
CA ASP A 99 9.66 -4.26 -5.84
C ASP A 99 9.67 -2.91 -6.60
N ASN A 100 8.50 -2.28 -6.74
CA ASN A 100 8.36 -0.96 -7.32
C ASN A 100 8.59 0.13 -6.27
N LEU A 101 9.01 1.32 -6.72
CA LEU A 101 9.39 2.40 -5.82
C LEU A 101 8.18 3.15 -5.24
N ALA A 102 7.09 3.21 -6.00
CA ALA A 102 5.85 3.85 -5.56
C ALA A 102 5.29 3.19 -4.29
N GLU A 103 5.29 1.88 -4.23
CA GLU A 103 4.83 1.10 -3.07
C GLU A 103 5.67 1.37 -1.82
N LYS A 104 6.99 1.39 -1.97
CA LYS A 104 7.89 1.74 -0.85
C LYS A 104 7.67 3.16 -0.37
N ILE A 105 7.56 4.12 -1.29
CA ILE A 105 7.28 5.53 -0.95
C ILE A 105 5.97 5.65 -0.18
N LEU A 106 4.88 5.07 -0.69
CA LEU A 106 3.54 5.16 -0.10
C LEU A 106 3.42 4.43 1.25
N SER A 107 4.26 3.41 1.48
CA SER A 107 4.28 2.64 2.73
C SER A 107 5.17 3.26 3.80
N VAL A 108 6.22 3.98 3.40
CA VAL A 108 7.24 4.52 4.31
C VAL A 108 6.96 5.97 4.71
N LEU A 109 6.57 6.82 3.75
CA LEU A 109 6.41 8.25 4.01
C LEU A 109 5.06 8.55 4.69
N PRO A 110 5.01 9.55 5.59
CA PRO A 110 3.78 9.93 6.28
C PRO A 110 2.72 10.46 5.31
N LYS A 111 1.45 10.22 5.60
CA LYS A 111 0.33 10.67 4.73
C LYS A 111 0.24 12.19 4.68
N LEU A 112 -0.03 12.72 3.49
CA LEU A 112 -0.34 14.14 3.32
C LEU A 112 -1.67 14.47 4.02
N PRO A 113 -1.73 15.46 4.94
CA PRO A 113 -2.94 15.76 5.70
C PRO A 113 -4.15 16.04 4.81
N GLY A 114 -5.26 15.35 5.07
CA GLY A 114 -6.48 15.44 4.25
C GLY A 114 -6.49 14.54 3.01
N HIS A 115 -5.37 13.87 2.69
CA HIS A 115 -5.26 12.95 1.57
C HIS A 115 -5.18 11.49 2.05
N LYS A 116 -5.61 10.57 1.17
CA LYS A 116 -5.58 9.12 1.44
C LYS A 116 -4.58 8.36 0.58
N THR A 117 -4.15 8.96 -0.53
CA THR A 117 -3.35 8.31 -1.59
C THR A 117 -2.07 9.08 -1.89
N ASP A 118 -1.70 10.05 -1.07
CA ASP A 118 -0.51 10.88 -1.23
C ASP A 118 0.21 11.00 0.11
N VAL A 119 1.48 11.36 0.05
CA VAL A 119 2.40 11.42 1.19
C VAL A 119 3.05 12.79 1.29
N MET A 120 3.48 13.13 2.50
CA MET A 120 4.27 14.32 2.74
C MET A 120 5.70 14.04 2.30
N VAL A 121 6.18 14.85 1.37
CA VAL A 121 7.61 14.91 1.04
C VAL A 121 8.24 16.02 1.86
N ASN A 122 9.24 15.73 2.68
CA ASN A 122 9.96 16.75 3.42
C ASN A 122 10.77 17.63 2.44
N MET A 123 10.52 18.94 2.44
CA MET A 123 11.14 19.89 1.50
C MET A 123 12.34 20.65 2.08
N VAL A 124 12.75 20.37 3.33
CA VAL A 124 13.82 21.09 4.06
C VAL A 124 15.11 21.16 3.24
N GLU A 125 15.51 20.09 2.55
CA GLU A 125 16.75 20.03 1.76
C GLU A 125 16.83 21.10 0.64
N LEU A 126 15.68 21.61 0.19
CA LEU A 126 15.58 22.66 -0.83
C LEU A 126 15.57 24.08 -0.24
N THR A 127 15.59 24.23 1.07
CA THR A 127 15.50 25.52 1.77
C THR A 127 16.78 25.85 2.51
N ALA A 128 17.04 27.12 2.84
CA ALA A 128 18.17 27.51 3.69
C ALA A 128 18.06 27.03 5.15
N LEU A 129 16.92 26.46 5.56
CA LEU A 129 16.67 26.01 6.93
C LEU A 129 17.57 24.82 7.28
N GLN A 130 18.06 24.80 8.51
CA GLN A 130 18.74 23.65 9.11
C GLN A 130 17.91 23.21 10.30
N THR A 131 17.35 22.00 10.22
CA THR A 131 16.57 21.41 11.30
C THR A 131 16.77 19.89 11.30
N THR A 132 16.72 19.31 12.49
CA THR A 132 16.69 17.85 12.69
C THR A 132 15.25 17.32 12.78
N ASP A 133 14.24 18.19 12.72
CA ASP A 133 12.84 17.80 12.72
C ASP A 133 12.43 17.26 11.34
N GLU A 134 12.20 15.95 11.26
CA GLU A 134 11.75 15.26 10.04
C GLU A 134 10.35 15.71 9.58
N THR A 135 9.53 16.24 10.49
CA THR A 135 8.18 16.73 10.18
C THR A 135 8.13 18.23 9.85
N CYS A 136 9.17 18.97 10.27
CA CYS A 136 9.38 20.41 10.09
C CYS A 136 8.12 21.21 9.76
N SER A 137 7.26 21.45 10.76
CA SER A 137 5.96 22.13 10.60
C SER A 137 6.03 23.55 10.01
N ILE A 138 7.21 24.15 9.94
CA ILE A 138 7.45 25.50 9.39
C ILE A 138 7.42 25.48 7.85
N ILE A 139 7.77 24.36 7.22
CA ILE A 139 7.85 24.24 5.76
C ILE A 139 6.66 23.40 5.27
N ALA A 140 5.95 23.91 4.27
CA ALA A 140 4.87 23.15 3.64
C ALA A 140 5.44 21.87 3.00
N PRO A 141 4.83 20.69 3.25
CA PRO A 141 5.28 19.44 2.64
C PRO A 141 5.03 19.47 1.13
N GLY A 142 5.89 18.76 0.40
CA GLY A 142 5.61 18.39 -0.99
C GLY A 142 4.68 17.18 -1.09
N CYS A 143 4.37 16.78 -2.32
CA CYS A 143 3.46 15.69 -2.67
C CYS A 143 3.92 14.95 -3.94
N LEU A 144 3.37 13.76 -4.17
CA LEU A 144 3.66 12.93 -5.34
C LEU A 144 2.82 13.32 -6.56
N ALA A 145 1.61 13.83 -6.34
CA ALA A 145 0.71 14.19 -7.42
C ALA A 145 1.17 15.46 -8.14
N GLN A 146 1.58 15.32 -9.41
CA GLN A 146 2.07 16.43 -10.25
C GLN A 146 1.19 16.61 -11.51
N PRO A 147 -0.11 16.98 -11.38
CA PRO A 147 -1.05 16.99 -12.50
C PRO A 147 -0.72 18.01 -13.60
N ASN A 148 -0.02 19.08 -13.26
CA ASN A 148 0.33 20.18 -14.17
C ASN A 148 1.73 20.03 -14.77
N ASP A 149 2.48 18.98 -14.43
CA ASP A 149 3.82 18.69 -14.94
C ASP A 149 3.82 17.32 -15.62
N PRO A 150 3.67 17.25 -16.95
CA PRO A 150 3.65 15.98 -17.68
C PRO A 150 4.92 15.15 -17.51
N ALA A 151 6.08 15.79 -17.31
CA ALA A 151 7.35 15.08 -17.15
C ALA A 151 7.45 14.45 -15.77
N ALA A 152 7.05 15.17 -14.71
CA ALA A 152 6.98 14.62 -13.37
C ALA A 152 5.89 13.53 -13.27
N LYS A 153 4.76 13.69 -13.94
CA LYS A 153 3.73 12.65 -14.03
C LYS A 153 4.26 11.37 -14.67
N ALA A 154 4.96 11.47 -15.80
CA ALA A 154 5.58 10.30 -16.44
C ALA A 154 6.63 9.63 -15.55
N LEU A 155 7.40 10.42 -14.78
CA LEU A 155 8.34 9.89 -13.80
C LEU A 155 7.62 9.16 -12.64
N TRP A 156 6.52 9.71 -12.14
CA TRP A 156 5.71 9.04 -11.12
C TRP A 156 5.11 7.72 -11.64
N GLU A 157 4.63 7.71 -12.88
CA GLU A 157 4.17 6.48 -13.55
C GLU A 157 5.30 5.46 -13.70
N SER A 158 6.54 5.89 -13.97
CA SER A 158 7.67 4.97 -14.04
C SER A 158 7.98 4.33 -12.68
N PHE A 159 7.78 5.04 -11.57
CA PHE A 159 7.98 4.48 -10.22
C PHE A 159 7.01 3.36 -9.86
N MET A 160 5.83 3.33 -10.51
CA MET A 160 4.84 2.25 -10.34
C MET A 160 5.16 1.02 -11.19
N ASN A 161 5.82 1.21 -12.34
CA ASN A 161 5.98 0.17 -13.35
C ASN A 161 7.39 -0.42 -13.42
N LEU A 162 8.40 0.31 -12.93
CA LEU A 162 9.80 -0.12 -12.94
C LEU A 162 10.21 -0.67 -11.58
N LYS A 163 11.21 -1.56 -11.60
CA LYS A 163 11.88 -2.01 -10.38
C LYS A 163 12.61 -0.86 -9.73
N GLN A 164 12.77 -0.92 -8.41
CA GLN A 164 13.44 0.12 -7.61
C GLN A 164 14.74 0.65 -8.24
N LYS A 165 15.66 -0.22 -8.65
CA LYS A 165 16.96 0.19 -9.22
C LYS A 165 16.80 0.96 -10.53
N GLU A 166 15.89 0.55 -11.39
CA GLU A 166 15.62 1.19 -12.68
C GLU A 166 14.92 2.54 -12.48
N ALA A 167 13.93 2.59 -11.59
CA ALA A 167 13.23 3.83 -11.22
C ALA A 167 14.20 4.89 -10.64
N VAL A 168 15.14 4.46 -9.78
CA VAL A 168 16.17 5.35 -9.21
C VAL A 168 17.13 5.87 -10.29
N MET A 169 17.53 5.03 -11.26
CA MET A 169 18.34 5.47 -12.40
C MET A 169 17.58 6.48 -13.28
N GLU A 170 16.29 6.27 -13.48
CA GLU A 170 15.46 7.18 -14.27
C GLU A 170 15.27 8.53 -13.56
N ALA A 171 15.01 8.52 -12.26
CA ALA A 171 14.97 9.72 -11.42
C ALA A 171 16.28 10.51 -11.52
N ARG A 172 17.43 9.82 -11.45
CA ARG A 172 18.74 10.43 -11.64
C ARG A 172 18.89 11.05 -13.03
N ARG A 173 18.48 10.35 -14.09
CA ARG A 173 18.54 10.85 -15.48
C ARG A 173 17.79 12.18 -15.60
N HIS A 174 16.54 12.22 -15.14
CA HIS A 174 15.71 13.43 -15.15
C HIS A 174 16.34 14.57 -14.34
N LEU A 175 16.90 14.27 -13.16
CA LEU A 175 17.55 15.27 -12.32
C LEU A 175 18.81 15.87 -12.98
N VAL A 176 19.61 15.03 -13.66
CA VAL A 176 20.79 15.47 -14.40
C VAL A 176 20.39 16.36 -15.59
N GLU A 177 19.33 16.00 -16.32
CA GLU A 177 18.82 16.79 -17.43
C GLU A 177 18.28 18.14 -16.97
N ALA A 178 17.53 18.18 -15.86
CA ALA A 178 17.04 19.42 -15.26
C ALA A 178 18.20 20.32 -14.83
N ALA A 179 19.19 19.77 -14.12
CA ALA A 179 20.37 20.52 -13.68
C ALA A 179 21.17 21.08 -14.87
N SER A 180 21.29 20.31 -15.95
CA SER A 180 21.97 20.74 -17.17
C SER A 180 21.23 21.88 -17.88
N ARG A 181 19.89 21.81 -17.96
CA ARG A 181 19.06 22.88 -18.56
C ARG A 181 19.17 24.20 -17.80
N GLU A 182 19.33 24.13 -16.48
CA GLU A 182 19.47 25.27 -15.59
C GLU A 182 20.95 25.73 -15.42
N ASN A 183 21.88 25.14 -16.18
CA ASN A 183 23.34 25.41 -16.13
C ASN A 183 23.95 25.26 -14.72
N LEU A 184 23.45 24.30 -13.93
CA LEU A 184 23.97 24.02 -12.60
C LEU A 184 25.26 23.18 -12.66
N PRO A 185 26.20 23.32 -11.71
CA PRO A 185 27.50 22.66 -11.74
C PRO A 185 27.41 21.18 -11.34
N ILE A 186 26.79 20.36 -12.19
CA ILE A 186 26.61 18.94 -11.93
C ILE A 186 27.85 18.12 -12.31
N LYS A 187 28.33 17.31 -11.36
CA LYS A 187 29.40 16.34 -11.62
C LYS A 187 28.80 14.97 -11.89
N MET A 188 28.93 14.49 -13.12
CA MET A 188 28.50 13.15 -13.49
C MET A 188 29.46 12.12 -12.90
N SER A 189 28.95 11.16 -12.12
CA SER A 189 29.71 9.99 -11.69
C SER A 189 29.16 8.73 -12.34
N MET A 190 30.03 7.89 -12.90
CA MET A 190 29.62 6.59 -13.43
C MET A 190 29.49 5.61 -12.26
N GLY A 191 28.36 4.91 -12.13
CA GLY A 191 28.18 3.90 -11.08
C GLY A 191 26.76 3.82 -10.53
N GLU A 192 26.63 3.03 -9.46
CA GLU A 192 25.40 2.84 -8.70
C GLU A 192 24.89 4.17 -8.12
N VAL A 193 23.57 4.35 -8.14
CA VAL A 193 22.92 5.57 -7.70
C VAL A 193 22.55 5.44 -6.22
N THR A 194 23.17 6.26 -5.38
CA THR A 194 22.88 6.27 -3.94
C THR A 194 21.94 7.43 -3.56
N PRO A 195 21.22 7.34 -2.42
CA PRO A 195 20.42 8.45 -1.91
C PRO A 195 21.23 9.72 -1.68
N GLU A 196 22.48 9.60 -1.23
CA GLU A 196 23.41 10.71 -0.99
C GLU A 196 23.77 11.42 -2.30
N GLN A 197 23.95 10.65 -3.38
CA GLN A 197 24.19 11.22 -4.70
C GLN A 197 23.00 12.05 -5.16
N LEU A 198 21.78 11.50 -5.08
CA LEU A 198 20.56 12.23 -5.45
C LEU A 198 20.39 13.50 -4.61
N SER A 199 20.64 13.41 -3.29
CA SER A 199 20.62 14.56 -2.38
C SER A 199 21.60 15.65 -2.84
N SER A 200 22.82 15.27 -3.23
CA SER A 200 23.84 16.23 -3.70
C SER A 200 23.42 16.98 -4.97
N TYR A 201 22.67 16.33 -5.86
CA TYR A 201 22.16 16.96 -7.09
C TYR A 201 20.95 17.85 -6.81
N ILE A 202 20.04 17.44 -5.92
CA ILE A 202 18.90 18.24 -5.46
C ILE A 202 19.41 19.55 -4.82
N GLN A 203 20.45 19.49 -4.00
CA GLN A 203 21.02 20.66 -3.32
C GLN A 203 21.54 21.75 -4.28
N LEU A 204 21.86 21.41 -5.53
CA LEU A 204 22.26 22.41 -6.54
C LEU A 204 21.14 23.41 -6.85
N PHE A 205 19.88 23.05 -6.62
CA PHE A 205 18.72 23.90 -6.90
C PHE A 205 18.39 24.87 -5.75
N ARG A 206 18.88 24.62 -4.52
CA ARG A 206 18.49 25.31 -3.27
C ARG A 206 18.49 26.84 -3.34
N ASN A 207 19.42 27.44 -4.09
CA ASN A 207 19.57 28.89 -4.19
C ASN A 207 19.08 29.48 -5.52
N ASN A 208 18.48 28.67 -6.40
CA ASN A 208 17.96 29.10 -7.69
C ASN A 208 16.43 28.96 -7.70
N LEU A 209 15.73 30.00 -7.25
CA LEU A 209 14.27 30.03 -7.15
C LEU A 209 13.57 29.70 -8.47
N LYS A 210 14.12 30.19 -9.60
CA LYS A 210 13.58 29.92 -10.93
C LYS A 210 13.68 28.43 -11.28
N ALA A 211 14.83 27.82 -11.02
CA ALA A 211 15.02 26.39 -11.26
C ALA A 211 14.15 25.54 -10.31
N LEU A 212 13.97 25.97 -9.06
CA LEU A 212 13.07 25.31 -8.11
C LEU A 212 11.62 25.34 -8.59
N GLU A 213 11.14 26.49 -9.07
CA GLU A 213 9.78 26.64 -9.60
C GLU A 213 9.59 25.78 -10.87
N ASN A 214 10.54 25.84 -11.81
CA ASN A 214 10.49 25.09 -13.08
C ASN A 214 10.52 23.57 -12.90
N HIS A 215 11.16 23.08 -11.85
CA HIS A 215 11.42 21.65 -11.63
C HIS A 215 10.85 21.13 -10.31
N CYS A 216 9.89 21.84 -9.73
CA CYS A 216 9.36 21.54 -8.40
C CYS A 216 8.81 20.11 -8.30
N GLY A 217 8.05 19.67 -9.30
CA GLY A 217 7.44 18.33 -9.31
C GLY A 217 8.48 17.21 -9.38
N LEU A 218 9.50 17.37 -10.24
CA LEU A 218 10.64 16.46 -10.29
C LEU A 218 11.37 16.40 -8.94
N LEU A 219 11.71 17.55 -8.35
CA LEU A 219 12.46 17.61 -7.10
C LEU A 219 11.71 16.97 -5.94
N GLN A 220 10.38 17.16 -5.87
CA GLN A 220 9.52 16.47 -4.89
C GLN A 220 9.57 14.95 -5.04
N LEU A 221 9.46 14.44 -6.27
CA LEU A 221 9.54 13.01 -6.53
C LEU A 221 10.90 12.44 -6.16
N VAL A 222 12.01 13.10 -6.50
CA VAL A 222 13.35 12.61 -6.15
C VAL A 222 13.59 12.70 -4.64
N LEU A 223 13.10 13.75 -3.97
CA LEU A 223 13.17 13.85 -2.51
C LEU A 223 12.41 12.71 -1.82
N ALA A 224 11.24 12.33 -2.34
CA ALA A 224 10.48 11.19 -1.83
C ALA A 224 11.31 9.89 -1.89
N ILE A 225 12.05 9.68 -2.99
CA ILE A 225 12.96 8.53 -3.14
C ILE A 225 14.06 8.59 -2.08
N VAL A 226 14.74 9.73 -1.97
CA VAL A 226 15.85 9.91 -1.03
C VAL A 226 15.39 9.62 0.40
N GLN A 227 14.25 10.18 0.81
CA GLN A 227 13.68 9.97 2.14
C GLN A 227 13.31 8.51 2.37
N THR A 228 12.66 7.87 1.39
CA THR A 228 12.27 6.47 1.47
C THR A 228 13.49 5.56 1.62
N LEU A 229 14.52 5.73 0.77
CA LEU A 229 15.72 4.89 0.80
C LEU A 229 16.57 5.08 2.05
N LYS A 230 16.53 6.26 2.68
CA LYS A 230 17.22 6.53 3.96
C LYS A 230 16.40 6.11 5.19
N HIS A 231 15.13 5.77 5.03
CA HIS A 231 14.25 5.50 6.16
C HIS A 231 14.54 4.13 6.80
N PRO A 232 14.56 4.00 8.14
CA PRO A 232 14.80 2.73 8.83
C PRO A 232 13.81 1.61 8.46
N LEU A 233 12.55 1.97 8.14
CA LEU A 233 11.54 0.99 7.71
C LEU A 233 11.91 0.26 6.42
N THR A 234 12.79 0.82 5.58
CA THR A 234 13.22 0.14 4.35
C THR A 234 14.01 -1.13 4.66
N SER A 235 14.90 -1.11 5.65
CA SER A 235 15.61 -2.31 6.10
C SER A 235 14.67 -3.33 6.72
N LYS A 236 13.64 -2.86 7.45
CA LYS A 236 12.62 -3.72 8.02
C LYS A 236 11.78 -4.41 6.95
N TRP A 237 11.45 -3.71 5.87
CA TRP A 237 10.78 -4.27 4.70
C TRP A 237 11.59 -5.42 4.07
N ASP A 238 12.91 -5.22 3.89
CA ASP A 238 13.78 -6.26 3.34
C ASP A 238 13.85 -7.49 4.26
N ASN A 239 13.83 -7.28 5.58
CA ASN A 239 13.74 -8.38 6.57
C ASN A 239 12.40 -9.14 6.48
N PHE A 240 11.27 -8.43 6.34
CA PHE A 240 9.98 -9.09 6.11
C PHE A 240 9.98 -9.92 4.83
N LEU A 241 10.45 -9.35 3.72
CA LEU A 241 10.52 -10.06 2.46
C LEU A 241 11.42 -11.30 2.54
N ALA A 242 12.55 -11.21 3.24
CA ALA A 242 13.43 -12.35 3.48
C ALA A 242 12.73 -13.44 4.31
N PHE A 243 12.02 -13.05 5.37
CA PHE A 243 11.22 -13.96 6.18
C PHE A 243 10.11 -14.61 5.35
N GLU A 244 9.32 -13.85 4.59
CA GLU A 244 8.26 -14.36 3.72
C GLU A 244 8.77 -15.34 2.66
N ARG A 245 9.97 -15.13 2.12
CA ARG A 245 10.61 -16.09 1.20
C ARG A 245 11.01 -17.38 1.91
N LEU A 246 11.58 -17.27 3.10
CA LEU A 246 11.91 -18.43 3.94
C LEU A 246 10.63 -19.20 4.32
N LEU A 247 9.56 -18.50 4.66
CA LEU A 247 8.25 -19.08 4.94
C LEU A 247 7.75 -19.88 3.74
N LEU A 248 7.74 -19.28 2.54
CA LEU A 248 7.29 -19.95 1.32
C LEU A 248 8.09 -21.22 1.01
N GLN A 249 9.41 -21.18 1.22
CA GLN A 249 10.26 -22.36 1.09
C GLN A 249 9.91 -23.43 2.14
N THR A 250 9.75 -23.00 3.39
CA THR A 250 9.47 -23.90 4.52
C THR A 250 8.09 -24.52 4.42
N ILE A 251 7.06 -23.81 3.96
CA ILE A 251 5.71 -24.36 3.76
C ILE A 251 5.70 -25.45 2.66
N GLY A 252 6.58 -25.32 1.65
CA GLY A 252 6.76 -26.34 0.62
C GLY A 252 7.44 -27.62 1.14
N GLU A 253 8.22 -27.53 2.22
CA GLU A 253 9.08 -28.60 2.74
C GLU A 253 8.66 -29.14 4.13
N SER A 254 7.94 -28.36 4.93
CA SER A 254 7.60 -28.57 6.35
C SER A 254 6.17 -28.11 6.67
N GLU A 255 5.56 -28.67 7.72
CA GLU A 255 4.21 -28.32 8.14
C GLU A 255 4.17 -26.99 8.95
N MET A 256 3.04 -26.28 8.92
CA MET A 256 2.81 -25.01 9.65
C MET A 256 3.33 -24.95 11.11
N PRO A 257 3.25 -26.01 11.94
CA PRO A 257 3.77 -25.97 13.30
C PRO A 257 5.27 -25.59 13.38
N SER A 258 6.11 -26.06 12.44
CA SER A 258 7.55 -25.75 12.47
C SER A 258 7.82 -24.27 12.29
N VAL A 259 6.99 -23.63 11.47
CA VAL A 259 7.08 -22.20 11.17
C VAL A 259 6.64 -21.36 12.37
N LEU A 260 5.52 -21.73 13.00
CA LEU A 260 5.06 -21.06 14.22
C LEU A 260 6.09 -21.16 15.35
N ASN A 261 6.76 -22.31 15.48
CA ASN A 261 7.83 -22.50 16.45
C ASN A 261 9.07 -21.64 16.15
N GLN A 262 9.33 -21.29 14.89
CA GLN A 262 10.37 -20.32 14.52
C GLN A 262 9.96 -18.88 14.82
N LEU A 263 8.67 -18.55 14.70
CA LEU A 263 8.13 -17.23 14.99
C LEU A 263 8.12 -16.92 16.50
N SER A 264 7.75 -17.90 17.33
CA SER A 264 7.65 -17.77 18.80
C SER A 264 8.84 -17.03 19.45
N PRO A 265 10.12 -17.42 19.24
CA PRO A 265 11.26 -16.75 19.86
C PRO A 265 11.51 -15.31 19.34
N MET A 266 10.91 -14.92 18.22
CA MET A 266 11.02 -13.56 17.69
C MET A 266 10.10 -12.57 18.42
N ILE A 267 9.06 -13.07 19.09
CA ILE A 267 8.07 -12.25 19.80
C ILE A 267 8.68 -11.80 21.15
N LYS A 268 9.19 -10.57 21.16
CA LYS A 268 9.85 -9.96 22.33
C LYS A 268 8.94 -8.98 23.05
N SER A 269 9.06 -8.93 24.38
CA SER A 269 8.38 -7.92 25.20
C SER A 269 8.86 -6.49 24.87
N TYR A 270 8.03 -5.48 25.14
CA TYR A 270 8.38 -4.07 24.89
C TYR A 270 9.77 -3.69 25.44
N SER A 271 10.04 -4.05 26.69
CA SER A 271 11.32 -3.76 27.37
C SER A 271 12.57 -4.38 26.72
N GLN A 272 12.39 -5.41 25.89
CA GLN A 272 13.47 -6.18 25.27
C GLN A 272 13.63 -5.89 23.77
N ARG A 273 12.71 -5.13 23.17
CA ARG A 273 12.75 -4.78 21.75
C ARG A 273 13.74 -3.64 21.48
N THR A 274 14.50 -3.80 20.41
CA THR A 274 15.27 -2.72 19.80
C THR A 274 14.46 -2.06 18.69
N LYS A 275 15.01 -1.01 18.07
CA LYS A 275 14.35 -0.28 16.96
C LYS A 275 14.16 -1.13 15.70
N ASP A 276 14.95 -2.20 15.57
CA ASP A 276 14.94 -3.10 14.41
C ASP A 276 14.08 -4.35 14.65
N ASP A 277 13.59 -4.55 15.87
CA ASP A 277 12.70 -5.66 16.21
C ASP A 277 11.26 -5.43 15.71
N TYR A 278 10.53 -6.52 15.53
CA TYR A 278 9.13 -6.50 15.10
C TYR A 278 8.18 -6.02 16.21
N THR A 279 7.16 -5.28 15.83
CA THR A 279 6.05 -4.85 16.69
C THR A 279 4.95 -5.91 16.74
N CYS A 280 3.99 -5.73 17.64
CA CYS A 280 2.83 -6.62 17.71
C CYS A 280 2.04 -6.63 16.40
N GLU A 281 1.86 -5.47 15.77
CA GLU A 281 1.17 -5.35 14.48
C GLU A 281 1.90 -6.07 13.36
N ASP A 282 3.23 -5.98 13.33
CA ASP A 282 4.06 -6.70 12.37
C ASP A 282 3.82 -8.21 12.43
N PHE A 283 3.75 -8.77 13.64
CA PHE A 283 3.43 -10.18 13.82
C PHE A 283 2.01 -10.52 13.39
N LEU A 284 1.03 -9.64 13.63
CA LEU A 284 -0.34 -9.84 13.14
C LEU A 284 -0.38 -9.85 11.60
N VAL A 285 0.34 -8.95 10.94
CA VAL A 285 0.46 -8.90 9.47
C VAL A 285 1.12 -10.16 8.95
N LEU A 286 2.23 -10.60 9.56
CA LEU A 286 2.92 -11.84 9.21
C LEU A 286 2.04 -13.08 9.37
N LEU A 287 1.27 -13.16 10.47
CA LEU A 287 0.33 -14.27 10.68
C LEU A 287 -0.77 -14.27 9.63
N VAL A 288 -1.35 -13.10 9.32
CA VAL A 288 -2.32 -13.01 8.21
C VAL A 288 -1.70 -13.51 6.91
N TYR A 289 -0.47 -13.09 6.59
CA TYR A 289 0.23 -13.53 5.39
C TYR A 289 0.42 -15.06 5.39
N MET A 290 0.98 -15.61 6.46
CA MET A 290 1.25 -17.05 6.61
C MET A 290 -0.01 -17.90 6.39
N TYR A 291 -1.08 -17.61 7.14
CA TYR A 291 -2.32 -18.37 7.04
C TYR A 291 -3.03 -18.17 5.69
N SER A 292 -2.85 -17.01 5.05
CA SER A 292 -3.41 -16.75 3.72
C SER A 292 -2.71 -17.53 2.61
N VAL A 293 -1.40 -17.74 2.74
CA VAL A 293 -0.59 -18.45 1.74
C VAL A 293 -0.75 -19.97 1.86
N VAL A 294 -0.85 -20.51 3.08
CA VAL A 294 -0.97 -21.97 3.28
C VAL A 294 -2.33 -22.50 2.81
N GLY A 295 -3.39 -21.71 2.92
CA GLY A 295 -4.72 -22.11 2.48
C GLY A 295 -5.31 -23.20 3.41
N GLU A 296 -5.44 -24.43 2.91
CA GLU A 296 -6.02 -25.53 3.69
C GLU A 296 -5.03 -26.10 4.70
N ILE A 297 -5.18 -25.72 5.97
CA ILE A 297 -4.35 -26.22 7.06
C ILE A 297 -4.99 -27.49 7.64
N LYS A 298 -4.21 -28.57 7.72
CA LYS A 298 -4.63 -29.80 8.41
C LYS A 298 -4.58 -29.56 9.92
N SER A 299 -5.74 -29.61 10.57
CA SER A 299 -5.82 -29.54 12.03
C SER A 299 -5.13 -30.74 12.67
N GLY A 300 -4.39 -30.50 13.75
CA GLY A 300 -3.65 -31.54 14.47
C GLY A 300 -3.12 -31.00 15.80
N LYS A 301 -2.86 -31.91 16.74
CA LYS A 301 -2.43 -31.56 18.11
C LYS A 301 -1.15 -30.71 18.14
N GLU A 302 -0.23 -30.96 17.21
CA GLU A 302 1.03 -30.20 17.12
C GLU A 302 0.80 -28.77 16.64
N LEU A 303 -0.12 -28.58 15.70
CA LEU A 303 -0.54 -27.25 15.27
C LEU A 303 -1.25 -26.51 16.40
N ASP A 304 -2.21 -27.15 17.07
CA ASP A 304 -2.94 -26.54 18.18
C ASP A 304 -1.97 -26.09 19.28
N ALA A 305 -0.97 -26.91 19.61
CA ALA A 305 0.05 -26.57 20.60
C ALA A 305 0.91 -25.36 20.18
N ALA A 306 1.38 -25.35 18.92
CA ALA A 306 2.20 -24.25 18.39
C ALA A 306 1.41 -22.93 18.30
N GLU A 307 0.14 -22.99 17.87
CA GLU A 307 -0.76 -21.84 17.87
C GLU A 307 -0.98 -21.28 19.27
N GLU A 308 -1.23 -22.14 20.26
CA GLU A 308 -1.42 -21.72 21.65
C GLU A 308 -0.18 -21.07 22.24
N GLU A 309 1.03 -21.52 21.87
CA GLU A 309 2.28 -20.87 22.28
C GLU A 309 2.39 -19.45 21.70
N VAL A 310 2.19 -19.30 20.39
CA VAL A 310 2.24 -18.00 19.71
C VAL A 310 1.15 -17.06 20.25
N LYS A 311 -0.08 -17.55 20.45
CA LYS A 311 -1.17 -16.78 21.06
C LYS A 311 -0.80 -16.26 22.44
N LYS A 312 -0.25 -17.11 23.31
CA LYS A 312 0.18 -16.71 24.66
C LYS A 312 1.29 -15.66 24.60
N ALA A 313 2.27 -15.84 23.72
CA ALA A 313 3.34 -14.86 23.51
C ALA A 313 2.77 -13.52 23.06
N LEU A 314 1.88 -13.51 22.06
CA LEU A 314 1.24 -12.29 21.55
C LEU A 314 0.38 -11.57 22.59
N VAL A 315 -0.49 -12.29 23.30
CA VAL A 315 -1.33 -11.71 24.35
C VAL A 315 -0.46 -11.04 25.42
N LYS A 316 0.62 -11.70 25.84
CA LYS A 316 1.55 -11.12 26.81
C LYS A 316 2.16 -9.82 26.28
N VAL A 317 2.73 -9.82 25.08
CA VAL A 317 3.40 -8.61 24.56
C VAL A 317 2.42 -7.47 24.27
N ILE A 318 1.20 -7.76 23.84
CA ILE A 318 0.14 -6.76 23.64
C ILE A 318 -0.25 -6.13 24.97
N CYS A 319 -0.42 -6.92 26.03
CA CYS A 319 -0.71 -6.40 27.37
C CYS A 319 0.45 -5.62 27.99
N ASP A 320 1.69 -5.92 27.60
CA ASP A 320 2.90 -5.24 28.05
C ASP A 320 3.16 -3.92 27.26
N GLU A 321 2.35 -3.56 26.25
CA GLU A 321 2.51 -2.31 25.50
C GLU A 321 2.12 -1.10 26.36
N PRO A 322 3.02 -0.13 26.59
CA PRO A 322 2.71 1.03 27.42
C PRO A 322 1.69 1.98 26.75
N GLU A 323 1.75 2.09 25.42
CA GLU A 323 0.86 2.91 24.61
C GLU A 323 0.40 2.08 23.38
N PRO A 324 -0.68 1.29 23.51
CA PRO A 324 -1.16 0.45 22.42
C PRO A 324 -1.61 1.33 21.25
N SER A 325 -1.24 0.93 20.03
CA SER A 325 -1.67 1.64 18.81
C SER A 325 -3.20 1.61 18.65
N PRO A 326 -3.78 2.49 17.81
CA PRO A 326 -5.22 2.47 17.53
C PRO A 326 -5.74 1.13 16.98
N VAL A 327 -4.85 0.30 16.40
CA VAL A 327 -5.20 -1.05 15.95
C VAL A 327 -5.29 -1.99 17.14
N LEU A 328 -4.27 -2.00 18.01
CA LEU A 328 -4.26 -2.84 19.21
C LEU A 328 -5.39 -2.48 20.18
N GLN A 329 -5.71 -1.19 20.32
CA GLN A 329 -6.84 -0.72 21.14
C GLN A 329 -8.22 -1.23 20.68
N LYS A 330 -8.36 -1.65 19.42
CA LYS A 330 -9.61 -2.25 18.92
C LYS A 330 -9.67 -3.76 19.15
N ILE A 331 -8.53 -4.38 19.44
CA ILE A 331 -8.38 -5.82 19.67
C ILE A 331 -8.52 -6.14 21.17
N ILE A 332 -8.02 -5.25 22.02
CA ILE A 332 -8.16 -5.27 23.50
C ILE A 332 -9.61 -4.91 23.88
#